data_AF-A0A7U9MQR6-F1
#
_entry.id   AF-A0A7U9MQR6-F1
#
_cell.length_a   1.000
_cell.length_b   1.000
_cell.length_c   1.000
_cell.angle_alpha   90.00
_cell.angle_beta   90.00
_cell.angle_gamma   90.00
#
_symmetry.space_group_name_H-M   'P 1'
#
loop_
_entity.id
_entity.type
_entity.pdbx_description
1 polymer ?
#
loop_
_entity_poly.entity_id
_entity_poly.type
_entity_poly.pdbx_seq_one_letter_code
_entity_poly.pdbx_strand_id
1 'polypeptide(L)'
;MTQADLYLIHREDPCFNPWETARALKDLKKEGLVKEVGVSNFDPFKFDALNKAMEGGLVTNQIEWNPVCFEHFNSGMMDYLTAHRIHPMIWFPLAGGRLFRTGDEHCEKAMEKIREIAKRHGEEPETIVYAWLMYHPAGAMPISGSNKLARLDLAVRALEVKLEHYEWYEIYAASGQQVLR
;
A
#
# COMPACT_ATOMS: atom_id res chain seq x y z
N MET A 1 -10.42 -25.28 -2.92
CA MET A 1 -11.08 -24.04 -2.45
C MET A 1 -12.19 -23.72 -3.43
N THR A 2 -13.45 -23.53 -2.99
CA THR A 2 -14.60 -23.29 -3.89
C THR A 2 -15.04 -21.81 -3.93
N GLN A 3 -14.46 -20.95 -3.09
CA GLN A 3 -14.78 -19.52 -2.98
C GLN A 3 -13.50 -18.75 -2.62
N ALA A 4 -13.29 -17.58 -3.22
CA ALA A 4 -12.23 -16.64 -2.84
C ALA A 4 -12.73 -15.62 -1.80
N ASP A 5 -11.93 -15.32 -0.78
CA ASP A 5 -12.30 -14.29 0.20
C ASP A 5 -12.28 -12.88 -0.41
N LEU A 6 -11.32 -12.60 -1.30
CA LEU A 6 -11.17 -11.31 -1.96
C LEU A 6 -10.79 -11.51 -3.43
N TYR A 7 -11.54 -10.87 -4.33
CA TYR A 7 -11.22 -10.80 -5.76
C TYR A 7 -10.84 -9.37 -6.13
N LEU A 8 -9.70 -9.20 -6.79
CA LEU A 8 -9.21 -7.89 -7.22
C LEU A 8 -9.24 -7.78 -8.74
N ILE A 9 -9.80 -6.69 -9.26
CA ILE A 9 -9.48 -6.27 -10.64
C ILE A 9 -8.02 -5.82 -10.64
N HIS A 10 -7.19 -6.51 -11.41
CA HIS A 10 -5.73 -6.41 -11.27
C HIS A 10 -5.14 -5.06 -11.71
N ARG A 11 -5.71 -4.46 -12.76
CA ARG A 11 -5.25 -3.20 -13.35
C ARG A 11 -6.39 -2.48 -14.03
N GLU A 12 -6.21 -1.19 -14.25
CA GLU A 12 -7.13 -0.38 -15.02
C GLU A 12 -7.19 -0.81 -16.48
N ASP A 13 -8.40 -0.74 -17.03
CA ASP A 13 -8.66 -0.73 -18.47
C ASP A 13 -8.91 0.73 -18.92
N PRO A 14 -8.24 1.24 -19.96
CA PRO A 14 -8.55 2.56 -20.52
C PRO A 14 -10.01 2.71 -20.99
N CYS A 15 -10.66 1.62 -21.41
CA CYS A 15 -12.04 1.57 -21.87
C CYS A 15 -13.02 1.09 -20.78
N PHE A 16 -12.60 1.15 -19.52
CA PHE A 16 -13.34 0.68 -18.36
C PHE A 16 -14.76 1.26 -18.25
N ASN A 17 -15.78 0.39 -18.23
CA ASN A 17 -17.14 0.76 -17.87
C ASN A 17 -17.47 0.29 -16.44
N PRO A 18 -17.53 1.21 -15.45
CA PRO A 18 -17.72 0.85 -14.05
C PRO A 18 -19.04 0.10 -13.78
N TRP A 19 -20.10 0.41 -14.52
CA TRP A 19 -21.42 -0.18 -14.29
C TRP A 19 -21.52 -1.61 -14.81
N GLU A 20 -20.92 -1.87 -15.97
CA GLU A 20 -20.84 -3.22 -16.52
C GLU A 20 -19.95 -4.12 -15.65
N THR A 21 -18.80 -3.60 -15.23
CA THR A 21 -17.91 -4.32 -14.33
C THR A 21 -18.57 -4.59 -12.98
N ALA A 22 -19.26 -3.61 -12.40
CA ALA A 22 -19.99 -3.80 -11.15
C ALA A 22 -21.08 -4.88 -11.26
N ARG A 23 -21.80 -4.96 -12.39
CA ARG A 23 -22.77 -6.03 -12.63
C ARG A 23 -22.10 -7.40 -12.55
N ALA A 24 -20.99 -7.61 -13.27
CA ALA A 24 -20.26 -8.87 -13.24
C ALA A 24 -19.73 -9.22 -11.83
N LEU A 25 -19.19 -8.25 -11.10
CA LEU A 25 -18.73 -8.45 -9.72
C LEU A 25 -19.88 -8.80 -8.76
N LYS A 26 -21.05 -8.16 -8.90
CA LYS A 26 -22.25 -8.47 -8.13
C LYS A 26 -22.76 -9.88 -8.42
N ASP A 27 -22.70 -10.32 -9.67
CA ASP A 27 -23.06 -11.69 -10.06
C ASP A 27 -22.11 -12.70 -9.40
N LEU A 28 -20.79 -12.47 -9.41
CA LEU A 28 -19.82 -13.32 -8.70
C LEU A 28 -20.09 -13.40 -7.19
N LYS A 29 -20.45 -12.28 -6.54
CA LYS A 29 -20.84 -12.27 -5.11
C LYS A 29 -22.13 -13.06 -4.89
N LYS A 30 -23.13 -12.87 -5.75
CA LYS A 30 -24.44 -13.55 -5.66
C LYS A 30 -24.34 -15.06 -5.86
N GLU A 31 -23.46 -15.51 -6.75
CA GLU A 31 -23.16 -16.93 -6.98
C GLU A 31 -22.33 -17.56 -5.86
N GLY A 32 -21.84 -16.75 -4.91
CA GLY A 32 -21.01 -17.23 -3.81
C GLY A 32 -19.57 -17.57 -4.22
N LEU A 33 -19.11 -17.11 -5.38
CA LEU A 33 -17.75 -17.37 -5.87
C LEU A 33 -16.71 -16.49 -5.18
N VAL A 34 -17.10 -15.27 -4.77
CA VAL A 34 -16.24 -14.31 -4.08
C VAL A 34 -16.98 -13.71 -2.87
N LYS A 35 -16.30 -13.53 -1.74
CA LYS A 35 -16.89 -12.84 -0.58
C LYS A 35 -16.78 -11.33 -0.73
N GLU A 36 -15.59 -10.83 -0.99
CA GLU A 36 -15.31 -9.41 -1.17
C GLU A 36 -14.65 -9.10 -2.50
N VAL A 37 -14.78 -7.83 -2.89
CA VAL A 37 -14.19 -7.31 -4.12
C VAL A 37 -13.36 -6.08 -3.82
N GLY A 38 -12.26 -5.95 -4.53
CA GLY A 38 -11.44 -4.75 -4.54
C GLY A 38 -10.86 -4.54 -5.92
N VAL A 39 -9.92 -3.61 -6.00
CA VAL A 39 -9.17 -3.32 -7.22
C VAL A 39 -7.69 -3.22 -6.91
N SER A 40 -6.88 -3.12 -7.94
CA SER A 40 -5.44 -2.95 -7.84
C SER A 40 -5.00 -1.93 -8.89
N ASN A 41 -4.16 -0.98 -8.46
CA ASN A 41 -3.60 0.09 -9.28
C ASN A 41 -4.65 1.00 -9.95
N PHE A 42 -5.79 1.23 -9.29
CA PHE A 42 -6.78 2.20 -9.77
C PHE A 42 -6.43 3.61 -9.29
N ASP A 43 -6.66 4.62 -10.14
CA ASP A 43 -6.68 6.04 -9.85
C ASP A 43 -7.97 6.41 -9.09
N PRO A 44 -8.00 7.55 -8.38
CA PRO A 44 -9.13 7.87 -7.52
C PRO A 44 -10.45 8.05 -8.26
N PHE A 45 -10.45 8.50 -9.51
CA PHE A 45 -11.67 8.70 -10.28
C PHE A 45 -12.26 7.37 -10.76
N LYS A 46 -11.42 6.44 -11.25
CA LYS A 46 -11.88 5.10 -11.61
C LYS A 46 -12.29 4.28 -10.40
N PHE A 47 -11.54 4.38 -9.30
CA PHE A 47 -11.92 3.76 -8.03
C PHE A 47 -13.29 4.25 -7.59
N ASP A 48 -13.49 5.57 -7.52
CA ASP A 48 -14.75 6.18 -7.08
C ASP A 48 -15.93 5.80 -7.97
N ALA A 49 -15.74 5.79 -9.30
CA ALA A 49 -16.78 5.41 -10.24
C ALA A 49 -17.22 3.95 -10.04
N LEU A 50 -16.28 3.01 -9.89
CA LEU A 50 -16.61 1.62 -9.61
C LEU A 50 -17.19 1.44 -8.22
N ASN A 51 -16.67 2.15 -7.21
CA ASN A 51 -17.15 2.05 -5.84
C ASN A 51 -18.60 2.53 -5.74
N LYS A 52 -18.96 3.61 -6.44
CA LYS A 52 -20.36 4.04 -6.59
C LYS A 52 -21.21 2.97 -7.27
N ALA A 53 -20.70 2.33 -8.33
CA ALA A 53 -21.41 1.25 -9.00
C ALA A 53 -21.59 -0.01 -8.14
N MET A 54 -20.66 -0.24 -7.22
CA MET A 54 -20.70 -1.27 -6.19
C MET A 54 -21.40 -0.83 -4.90
N GLU A 55 -22.05 0.34 -4.87
CA GLU A 55 -22.77 0.87 -3.70
C GLU A 55 -21.88 0.99 -2.45
N GLY A 56 -20.61 1.36 -2.65
CA GLY A 56 -19.60 1.46 -1.59
C GLY A 56 -18.93 0.13 -1.22
N GLY A 57 -19.16 -0.92 -2.01
CA GLY A 57 -18.73 -2.29 -1.70
C GLY A 57 -17.28 -2.66 -2.04
N LEU A 58 -16.44 -1.74 -2.52
CA LEU A 58 -15.01 -2.04 -2.73
C LEU A 58 -14.26 -1.96 -1.40
N VAL A 59 -13.55 -3.05 -1.04
CA VAL A 59 -12.90 -3.14 0.28
C VAL A 59 -11.44 -2.69 0.29
N THR A 60 -10.80 -2.59 -0.88
CA THR A 60 -9.39 -2.16 -0.99
C THR A 60 -9.04 -1.66 -2.39
N ASN A 61 -7.99 -0.85 -2.46
CA ASN A 61 -7.19 -0.66 -3.66
C ASN A 61 -5.77 -1.14 -3.36
N GLN A 62 -5.34 -2.22 -4.00
CA GLN A 62 -3.99 -2.73 -3.85
C GLN A 62 -3.03 -1.88 -4.69
N ILE A 63 -2.06 -1.22 -4.05
CA ILE A 63 -1.22 -0.19 -4.68
C ILE A 63 0.26 -0.37 -4.38
N GLU A 64 1.13 0.18 -5.24
CA GLU A 64 2.56 0.22 -4.95
C GLU A 64 2.79 1.32 -3.94
N TRP A 65 3.40 0.99 -2.81
CA TRP A 65 3.88 2.03 -1.92
C TRP A 65 5.11 1.58 -1.17
N ASN A 66 6.12 2.44 -1.18
CA ASN A 66 7.38 2.28 -0.49
C ASN A 66 8.01 3.66 -0.27
N PRO A 67 9.08 3.77 0.53
CA PRO A 67 9.76 5.03 0.79
C PRO A 67 10.26 5.80 -0.44
N VAL A 68 10.22 5.26 -1.66
CA VAL A 68 10.63 5.97 -2.88
C VAL A 68 9.57 5.94 -3.98
N CYS A 69 8.32 5.61 -3.64
CA CYS A 69 7.18 5.61 -4.56
C CYS A 69 6.04 6.44 -3.98
N PHE A 70 5.76 7.60 -4.60
CA PHE A 70 4.79 8.59 -4.10
C PHE A 70 3.62 8.85 -5.04
N GLU A 71 3.45 7.99 -6.05
CA GLU A 71 2.41 8.15 -7.07
C GLU A 71 1.03 8.39 -6.46
N HIS A 72 0.67 7.64 -5.42
CA HIS A 72 -0.66 7.69 -4.80
C HIS A 72 -0.88 8.88 -3.87
N PHE A 73 0.18 9.52 -3.37
CA PHE A 73 0.06 10.84 -2.73
C PHE A 73 -0.20 11.91 -3.79
N ASN A 74 0.53 11.85 -4.89
CA ASN A 74 0.44 12.85 -5.96
C ASN A 74 -0.90 12.78 -6.71
N SER A 75 -1.49 11.59 -6.84
CA SER A 75 -2.81 11.43 -7.47
C SER A 75 -3.98 11.74 -6.55
N GLY A 76 -3.77 11.88 -5.24
CA GLY A 76 -4.83 12.03 -4.24
C GLY A 76 -5.50 10.70 -3.81
N MET A 77 -4.99 9.56 -4.28
CA MET A 77 -5.49 8.24 -3.88
C MET A 77 -5.32 8.00 -2.37
N MET A 78 -4.19 8.38 -1.79
CA MET A 78 -3.96 8.21 -0.33
C MET A 78 -4.98 9.00 0.50
N ASP A 79 -5.33 10.21 0.07
CA ASP A 79 -6.33 11.05 0.72
C ASP A 79 -7.74 10.46 0.56
N TYR A 80 -8.08 9.99 -0.64
CA TYR A 80 -9.35 9.31 -0.91
C TYR A 80 -9.54 8.09 0.01
N LEU A 81 -8.55 7.19 0.03
CA LEU A 81 -8.60 5.98 0.86
C LEU A 81 -8.73 6.31 2.35
N THR A 82 -7.99 7.32 2.82
CA THR A 82 -8.07 7.79 4.21
C THR A 82 -9.44 8.38 4.54
N ALA A 83 -9.98 9.26 3.68
CA ALA A 83 -11.28 9.89 3.88
C ALA A 83 -12.44 8.88 3.89
N HIS A 84 -12.33 7.83 3.08
CA HIS A 84 -13.32 6.78 2.96
C HIS A 84 -13.08 5.57 3.89
N ARG A 85 -12.02 5.58 4.70
CA ARG A 85 -11.62 4.48 5.61
C ARG A 85 -11.44 3.15 4.88
N ILE A 86 -10.85 3.20 3.69
CA ILE A 86 -10.55 2.02 2.87
C ILE A 86 -9.06 1.73 3.00
N HIS A 87 -8.73 0.54 3.50
CA HIS A 87 -7.35 0.16 3.79
C HIS A 87 -6.66 -0.39 2.53
N PRO A 88 -5.57 0.22 2.04
CA PRO A 88 -4.85 -0.29 0.88
C PRO A 88 -3.97 -1.48 1.24
N MET A 89 -4.02 -2.52 0.41
CA MET A 89 -2.99 -3.56 0.40
C MET A 89 -1.75 -3.05 -0.34
N ILE A 90 -0.58 -3.12 0.29
CA ILE A 90 0.63 -2.54 -0.29
C ILE A 90 1.50 -3.62 -0.91
N TRP A 91 1.70 -3.54 -2.22
CA TRP A 91 2.72 -4.33 -2.90
C TRP A 91 4.03 -3.55 -3.02
N PHE A 92 5.12 -4.30 -3.16
CA PHE A 92 6.48 -3.75 -3.19
C PHE A 92 6.91 -2.86 -2.00
N PRO A 93 6.61 -3.24 -0.74
CA PRO A 93 6.94 -2.41 0.42
C PRO A 93 8.44 -2.06 0.53
N LEU A 94 9.31 -2.94 0.02
CA LEU A 94 10.77 -2.78 0.04
C LEU A 94 11.36 -2.35 -1.33
N ALA A 95 10.53 -1.78 -2.22
CA ALA A 95 10.91 -1.36 -3.59
C ALA A 95 11.67 -2.43 -4.40
N GLY A 96 11.31 -3.71 -4.24
CA GLY A 96 11.99 -4.82 -4.90
C GLY A 96 13.43 -5.05 -4.50
N GLY A 97 13.79 -4.58 -3.30
CA GLY A 97 15.17 -4.60 -2.82
C GLY A 97 16.02 -3.44 -3.34
N ARG A 98 15.47 -2.52 -4.15
CA ARG A 98 16.21 -1.33 -4.62
C ARG A 98 16.69 -0.46 -3.46
N LEU A 99 15.91 -0.35 -2.38
CA LEU A 99 16.31 0.38 -1.15
C LEU A 99 17.63 -0.11 -0.55
N PHE A 100 18.02 -1.36 -0.82
CA PHE A 100 19.21 -2.01 -0.26
C PHE A 100 20.39 -2.04 -1.24
N ARG A 101 20.22 -1.47 -2.44
CA ARG A 101 21.26 -1.38 -3.48
C ARG A 101 21.80 0.04 -3.55
N THR A 102 23.04 0.16 -4.01
CA THR A 102 23.69 1.44 -4.31
C THR A 102 23.38 1.88 -5.74
N GLY A 103 23.50 3.18 -6.02
CA GLY A 103 23.35 3.75 -7.36
C GLY A 103 22.00 4.41 -7.65
N ASP A 104 21.15 4.57 -6.64
CA ASP A 104 19.93 5.36 -6.68
C ASP A 104 19.94 6.36 -5.51
N GLU A 105 20.14 7.64 -5.82
CA GLU A 105 20.31 8.70 -4.82
C GLU A 105 19.12 8.82 -3.85
N HIS A 106 17.88 8.62 -4.34
CA HIS A 106 16.69 8.69 -3.49
C HIS A 106 16.63 7.49 -2.54
N CYS A 107 16.97 6.29 -3.03
CA CYS A 107 17.06 5.10 -2.19
C CYS A 107 18.14 5.26 -1.12
N GLU A 108 19.31 5.81 -1.48
CA GLU A 108 20.42 5.99 -0.54
C GLU A 108 20.07 6.96 0.58
N LYS A 109 19.47 8.12 0.25
CA LYS A 109 19.01 9.11 1.25
C LYS A 109 17.92 8.54 2.16
N ALA A 110 16.93 7.87 1.59
CA ALA A 110 15.88 7.21 2.38
C ALA A 110 16.48 6.17 3.32
N MET A 111 17.39 5.32 2.81
CA MET A 111 18.02 4.25 3.58
C MET A 111 18.93 4.76 4.70
N GLU A 112 19.58 5.91 4.52
CA GLU A 112 20.33 6.59 5.58
C GLU A 112 19.42 6.91 6.78
N LYS A 113 18.28 7.58 6.55
CA LYS A 113 17.32 7.88 7.63
C LYS A 113 16.69 6.63 8.23
N ILE A 114 16.34 5.65 7.40
CA ILE A 114 15.81 4.36 7.86
C ILE A 114 16.78 3.69 8.83
N ARG A 115 18.10 3.68 8.53
CA ARG A 115 19.12 3.10 9.43
C ARG A 115 19.26 3.86 10.75
N GLU A 116 19.17 5.19 10.72
CA GLU A 116 19.19 6.01 11.93
C GLU A 116 17.99 5.72 12.84
N ILE A 117 16.79 5.60 12.27
CA ILE A 117 15.56 5.24 13.00
C ILE A 117 15.65 3.80 13.51
N ALA A 118 16.13 2.86 12.68
CA ALA A 118 16.32 1.47 13.06
C ALA A 118 17.22 1.34 14.30
N LYS A 119 18.32 2.11 14.35
CA LYS A 119 19.20 2.16 15.52
C LYS A 119 18.50 2.70 16.78
N ARG A 120 17.60 3.68 16.66
CA ARG A 120 16.83 4.22 17.81
C ARG A 120 15.85 3.21 18.38
N HIS A 121 15.21 2.43 17.51
CA HIS A 121 14.23 1.41 17.90
C HIS A 121 14.85 0.05 18.23
N GLY A 122 16.14 -0.17 17.95
CA GLY A 122 16.78 -1.48 18.12
C GLY A 122 16.27 -2.53 17.12
N GLU A 123 15.88 -2.07 15.93
CA GLU A 123 15.21 -2.86 14.90
C GLU A 123 16.05 -2.93 13.62
N GLU A 124 15.63 -3.81 12.69
CA GLU A 124 16.22 -3.88 11.36
C GLU A 124 15.61 -2.83 10.42
N PRO A 125 16.36 -2.33 9.43
CA PRO A 125 15.84 -1.37 8.46
C PRO A 125 14.55 -1.82 7.75
N GLU A 126 14.46 -3.10 7.37
CA GLU A 126 13.26 -3.70 6.79
C GLU A 126 12.05 -3.53 7.70
N THR A 127 12.23 -3.78 9.00
CA THR A 127 11.18 -3.67 10.02
C THR A 127 10.69 -2.21 10.12
N ILE A 128 11.60 -1.24 10.08
CA ILE A 128 11.25 0.18 10.06
C ILE A 128 10.46 0.55 8.80
N VAL A 129 10.79 0.01 7.62
CA VAL A 129 10.02 0.28 6.40
C VAL A 129 8.58 -0.23 6.51
N TYR A 130 8.37 -1.44 7.05
CA TYR A 130 7.02 -1.94 7.30
C TYR A 130 6.25 -1.09 8.33
N ALA A 131 6.91 -0.71 9.42
CA ALA A 131 6.31 0.15 10.44
C ALA A 131 5.94 1.54 9.87
N TRP A 132 6.79 2.09 9.00
CA TRP A 132 6.57 3.35 8.32
C TRP A 132 5.32 3.32 7.42
N LEU A 133 5.12 2.23 6.68
CA LEU A 133 3.90 2.04 5.87
C LEU A 133 2.65 1.96 6.76
N MET A 134 2.71 1.19 7.85
CA MET A 134 1.58 0.97 8.76
C MET A 134 1.24 2.18 9.63
N TYR A 135 2.19 3.11 9.82
CA TYR A 135 1.96 4.34 10.58
C TYR A 135 0.88 5.24 9.98
N HIS A 136 0.77 5.28 8.65
CA HIS A 136 -0.09 6.23 7.96
C HIS A 136 -1.59 5.98 8.22
N PRO A 137 -2.42 7.04 8.39
CA PRO A 137 -3.83 6.92 8.75
C PRO A 137 -4.71 6.17 7.75
N ALA A 138 -4.24 5.96 6.52
CA ALA A 138 -4.88 5.05 5.55
C ALA A 138 -4.99 3.60 6.05
N GLY A 139 -4.21 3.20 7.07
CA GLY A 139 -4.24 1.84 7.63
C GLY A 139 -3.68 0.82 6.65
N ALA A 140 -2.49 1.09 6.11
CA ALA A 140 -1.90 0.29 5.05
C ALA A 140 -1.61 -1.16 5.50
N MET A 141 -1.84 -2.13 4.61
CA MET A 141 -1.61 -3.55 4.84
C MET A 141 -0.47 -4.06 3.93
N PRO A 142 0.80 -3.96 4.35
CA PRO A 142 1.92 -4.34 3.50
C PRO A 142 2.06 -5.85 3.30
N ILE A 143 2.28 -6.23 2.05
CA ILE A 143 2.43 -7.63 1.63
C ILE A 143 3.92 -7.96 1.56
N SER A 144 4.36 -8.89 2.41
CA SER A 144 5.69 -9.47 2.28
C SER A 144 5.72 -10.50 1.15
N GLY A 145 6.58 -10.26 0.16
CA GLY A 145 6.84 -11.21 -0.93
C GLY A 145 7.94 -12.23 -0.62
N SER A 146 8.40 -12.33 0.64
CA SER A 146 9.50 -13.23 0.98
C SER A 146 9.05 -14.68 1.17
N ASN A 147 9.86 -15.62 0.67
CA ASN A 147 9.73 -17.05 0.95
C ASN A 147 10.69 -17.54 2.05
N LYS A 148 11.39 -16.62 2.74
CA LYS A 148 12.32 -16.95 3.84
C LYS A 148 11.66 -16.57 5.16
N LEU A 149 11.47 -17.54 6.06
CA LEU A 149 10.84 -17.35 7.37
C LEU A 149 11.50 -16.19 8.16
N ALA A 150 12.83 -16.17 8.23
CA ALA A 150 13.56 -15.10 8.92
C ALA A 150 13.27 -13.69 8.38
N ARG A 151 12.91 -13.54 7.10
CA ARG A 151 12.51 -12.23 6.53
C ARG A 151 11.03 -11.92 6.76
N LEU A 152 10.19 -12.94 6.95
CA LEU A 152 8.80 -12.75 7.37
C LEU A 152 8.76 -12.26 8.83
N ASP A 153 9.63 -12.78 9.69
CA ASP A 153 9.74 -12.34 11.09
C ASP A 153 10.02 -10.83 11.19
N LEU A 154 10.81 -10.26 10.28
CA LEU A 154 11.07 -8.82 10.22
C LEU A 154 9.80 -8.00 9.93
N ALA A 155 8.92 -8.50 9.07
CA ALA A 155 7.64 -7.85 8.79
C ALA A 155 6.68 -7.95 9.98
N VAL A 156 6.69 -9.09 10.69
CA VAL A 156 5.86 -9.30 11.89
C VAL A 156 6.30 -8.40 13.04
N ARG A 157 7.61 -8.26 13.27
CA ARG A 157 8.17 -7.36 14.31
C ARG A 157 7.72 -5.91 14.15
N ALA A 158 7.43 -5.48 12.91
CA ALA A 158 6.99 -4.11 12.63
C ALA A 158 5.66 -3.75 13.30
N LEU A 159 4.85 -4.74 13.68
CA LEU A 159 3.59 -4.53 14.41
C LEU A 159 3.81 -3.99 15.83
N GLU A 160 4.99 -4.23 16.40
CA GLU A 160 5.35 -3.78 17.75
C GLU A 160 6.08 -2.42 17.74
N VAL A 161 6.49 -1.93 16.57
CA VAL A 161 7.22 -0.67 16.43
C VAL A 161 6.25 0.51 16.48
N LYS A 162 6.49 1.41 17.43
CA LYS A 162 5.73 2.66 17.57
C LYS A 162 6.58 3.82 17.08
N LEU A 163 6.45 4.14 15.80
CA LEU A 163 7.13 5.31 15.24
C LEU A 163 6.54 6.59 15.83
N GLU A 164 7.42 7.53 16.14
CA GLU A 164 7.04 8.90 16.42
C GLU A 164 6.67 9.61 15.11
N HIS A 165 5.78 10.60 15.19
CA HIS A 165 5.31 11.32 14.01
C HIS A 165 6.47 11.88 13.17
N TYR A 166 7.44 12.54 13.82
CA TYR A 166 8.57 13.13 13.12
C TYR A 166 9.46 12.08 12.42
N GLU A 167 9.56 10.85 12.93
CA GLU A 167 10.34 9.78 12.30
C GLU A 167 9.72 9.36 10.96
N TRP A 168 8.40 9.36 10.87
CA TRP A 168 7.71 9.13 9.62
C TRP A 168 8.05 10.20 8.58
N TYR A 169 8.07 11.47 9.00
CA TYR A 169 8.41 12.60 8.13
C TYR A 169 9.89 12.64 7.75
N GLU A 170 10.81 12.19 8.61
CA GLU A 170 12.24 12.11 8.28
C GLU A 170 12.50 11.22 7.06
N ILE A 171 11.86 10.04 7.01
CA ILE A 171 11.95 9.13 5.86
C ILE A 171 11.31 9.79 4.64
N TYR A 172 10.09 10.33 4.79
CA TYR A 172 9.34 10.97 3.71
C TYR A 172 10.13 12.13 3.06
N ALA A 173 10.72 13.01 3.85
CA ALA A 173 11.50 14.14 3.36
C ALA A 173 12.81 13.69 2.68
N ALA A 174 13.51 12.69 3.24
CA ALA A 174 14.78 12.22 2.70
C ALA A 174 14.65 11.56 1.33
N SER A 175 13.50 10.94 1.06
CA SER A 175 13.20 10.28 -0.22
C SER A 175 12.85 11.22 -1.39
N GLY A 176 13.01 12.53 -1.23
CA GLY A 176 12.84 13.51 -2.31
C GLY A 176 11.44 14.12 -2.41
N GLN A 177 10.53 13.80 -1.50
CA GLN A 177 9.30 14.57 -1.33
C GLN A 177 9.60 15.88 -0.59
N GLN A 178 9.91 16.92 -1.36
CA GLN A 178 10.31 18.24 -0.83
C GLN A 178 9.17 19.25 -0.70
N VAL A 179 7.91 18.86 -0.93
CA VAL A 179 6.80 19.80 -0.79
C VAL A 179 5.84 19.33 0.29
N LEU A 180 6.28 19.45 1.54
CA LEU A 180 5.35 19.72 2.63
C LEU A 180 4.71 21.07 2.30
N ARG A 181 3.47 21.05 1.80
CA ARG A 181 2.70 22.28 1.54
C ARG A 181 2.30 22.96 2.83
#